data_AF-A0A2E2QGE4-F1
#
_entry.id   AF-A0A2E2QGE4-F1
#
_cell.length_a   1.000
_cell.length_b   1.000
_cell.length_c   1.000
_cell.angle_alpha   90.00
_cell.angle_beta   90.00
_cell.angle_gamma   90.00
#
_symmetry.space_group_name_H-M   'P 1'
#
loop_
_entity.id
_entity.type
_entity.pdbx_description
1 polymer ?
#
loop_
_entity_poly.entity_id
_entity_poly.type
_entity_poly.pdbx_seq_one_letter_code
_entity_poly.pdbx_strand_id
1 'polypeptide(L)'
;MFLTDLFLEHFPGYNKFRAVSTILVIAELLIPLLAFYCLNVILFTKNNFNFNLIKKSFYISGGICALFFVFPSLLVDFSSLKDNNIPADYLGLISSLELDRIALAKEDAFRSLVFISFCFGVFYLFHKKTIKVNYLIVGIGLLILFDMWSVNKRYLDSDDFVDKKKMDRPFQITKVDDLILKDKALHYRVYSTLERLDASARTSYFHKNIGGYHGAKLRRYQELIDYHLSSSQPNMEVLNMLNVKYVINNYNDIPLLNDRHLGNAWFVNDFKVAQDADDEINLLTSIKTNETAIISSKDAEYLKGFVNQIDDNSDINLVSYKANHLVYDFVSSQNELTVFSEIFYDKGWNVYLNGEKSDYFRVNYVLRGMLIPAGKHKIEFKFEPQKIKNGRKVSYASSSFLFLLLIGVLFKEFQNKN
;
A
#
# COMPACT_ATOMS: atom_id res chain seq x y z
N MET A 1 3.50 10.44 -21.03
CA MET A 1 4.30 9.20 -21.13
C MET A 1 3.65 8.34 -22.21
N PHE A 2 3.92 8.58 -23.50
CA PHE A 2 3.06 8.08 -24.59
C PHE A 2 2.75 6.58 -24.51
N LEU A 3 3.76 5.72 -24.27
CA LEU A 3 3.56 4.28 -24.18
C LEU A 3 2.71 3.88 -22.96
N THR A 4 2.94 4.52 -21.82
CA THR A 4 2.16 4.28 -20.60
C THR A 4 0.70 4.70 -20.80
N ASP A 5 0.48 5.87 -21.41
CA ASP A 5 -0.85 6.44 -21.66
C ASP A 5 -1.64 5.53 -22.63
N LEU A 6 -0.99 5.09 -23.73
CA LEU A 6 -1.55 4.13 -24.67
C LEU A 6 -2.03 2.84 -23.98
N PHE A 7 -1.20 2.23 -23.13
CA PHE A 7 -1.55 1.00 -22.42
C PHE A 7 -2.66 1.22 -21.39
N LEU A 8 -2.62 2.31 -20.63
CA LEU A 8 -3.65 2.63 -19.65
C LEU A 8 -5.03 2.88 -20.30
N GLU A 9 -5.05 3.54 -21.45
CA GLU A 9 -6.29 3.96 -22.10
C GLU A 9 -6.87 2.87 -23.01
N HIS A 10 -6.04 2.06 -23.69
CA HIS A 10 -6.49 1.19 -24.77
C HIS A 10 -6.35 -0.32 -24.48
N PHE A 11 -5.50 -0.75 -23.55
CA PHE A 11 -5.26 -2.18 -23.33
C PHE A 11 -6.21 -2.75 -22.25
N PRO A 12 -7.00 -3.80 -22.57
CA PRO A 12 -7.97 -4.38 -21.64
C PRO A 12 -7.34 -4.84 -20.33
N GLY A 13 -7.85 -4.34 -19.20
CA GLY A 13 -7.42 -4.73 -17.86
C GLY A 13 -6.09 -4.14 -17.40
N TYR A 14 -5.35 -3.42 -18.26
CA TYR A 14 -4.06 -2.83 -17.89
C TYR A 14 -4.20 -1.80 -16.76
N ASN A 15 -5.23 -0.97 -16.84
CA ASN A 15 -5.59 0.01 -15.81
C ASN A 15 -6.03 -0.59 -14.45
N LYS A 16 -5.99 -1.92 -14.31
CA LYS A 16 -6.24 -2.63 -13.04
C LYS A 16 -4.96 -2.97 -12.28
N PHE A 17 -3.79 -2.91 -12.92
CA PHE A 17 -2.52 -3.08 -12.23
C PHE A 17 -2.23 -1.88 -11.33
N ARG A 18 -1.66 -2.14 -10.15
CA ARG A 18 -1.28 -1.09 -9.17
C ARG A 18 -0.09 -0.28 -9.66
N ALA A 19 0.85 -0.92 -10.34
CA ALA A 19 2.01 -0.30 -10.95
C ALA A 19 2.21 -0.86 -12.35
N VAL A 20 2.78 -0.05 -13.24
CA VAL A 20 3.13 -0.44 -14.62
C VAL A 20 3.96 -1.73 -14.63
N SER A 21 4.91 -1.86 -13.70
CA SER A 21 5.78 -3.03 -13.57
C SER A 21 5.03 -4.32 -13.19
N THR A 22 3.84 -4.24 -12.61
CA THR A 22 3.09 -5.44 -12.21
C THR A 22 2.57 -6.24 -13.41
N ILE A 23 2.57 -5.67 -14.62
CA ILE A 23 2.27 -6.45 -15.85
C ILE A 23 3.28 -7.59 -16.07
N LEU A 24 4.50 -7.48 -15.53
CA LEU A 24 5.55 -8.49 -15.68
C LEU A 24 5.12 -9.86 -15.13
N VAL A 25 4.17 -9.91 -14.19
CA VAL A 25 3.55 -11.15 -13.70
C VAL A 25 2.98 -12.01 -14.84
N ILE A 26 2.47 -11.38 -15.91
CA ILE A 26 1.99 -12.11 -17.10
C ILE A 26 3.15 -12.83 -17.77
N ALA A 27 4.29 -12.17 -17.95
CA ALA A 27 5.48 -12.80 -18.53
C ALA A 27 6.03 -13.91 -17.62
N GLU A 28 6.08 -13.65 -16.31
CA GLU A 28 6.49 -14.62 -15.29
C GLU A 28 5.62 -15.89 -15.27
N LEU A 29 4.34 -15.79 -15.65
CA LEU A 29 3.46 -16.96 -15.78
C LEU A 29 3.57 -17.64 -17.15
N LEU A 30 3.53 -16.85 -18.23
CA LEU A 30 3.45 -17.38 -19.59
C LEU A 30 4.77 -18.01 -20.05
N ILE A 31 5.92 -17.46 -19.67
CA ILE A 31 7.23 -17.99 -20.10
C ILE A 31 7.45 -19.41 -19.53
N PRO A 32 7.28 -19.68 -18.22
CA PRO A 32 7.36 -21.04 -17.70
C PRO A 32 6.31 -21.97 -18.30
N LEU A 33 5.07 -21.49 -18.50
CA LEU A 33 4.02 -22.29 -19.13
C LEU A 33 4.41 -22.74 -20.54
N LEU A 34 4.97 -21.85 -21.36
CA LEU A 34 5.49 -22.16 -22.68
C LEU A 34 6.69 -23.12 -22.61
N ALA A 35 7.55 -22.99 -21.60
CA ALA A 35 8.67 -23.92 -21.38
C ALA A 35 8.17 -25.34 -21.06
N PHE A 36 7.16 -25.48 -20.20
CA PHE A 36 6.53 -26.77 -19.91
C PHE A 36 5.77 -27.34 -21.11
N TYR A 37 5.11 -26.49 -21.89
CA TYR A 37 4.50 -26.91 -23.15
C TYR A 37 5.55 -27.44 -24.13
N CYS A 38 6.69 -26.77 -24.26
CA CYS A 38 7.82 -27.25 -25.05
C CYS A 38 8.30 -28.63 -24.56
N LEU A 39 8.48 -28.81 -23.25
CA LEU A 39 8.85 -30.10 -22.67
C LEU A 39 7.81 -31.18 -22.99
N ASN A 40 6.51 -30.86 -22.91
CA ASN A 40 5.43 -31.78 -23.28
C ASN A 40 5.54 -32.21 -24.75
N VAL A 41 5.74 -31.26 -25.67
CA VAL A 41 5.92 -31.53 -27.10
C VAL A 41 7.13 -32.43 -27.34
N ILE A 42 8.25 -32.21 -26.64
CA ILE A 42 9.47 -33.04 -26.75
C ILE A 42 9.21 -34.48 -26.30
N LEU A 43 8.43 -34.65 -25.23
CA LEU A 43 8.21 -35.95 -24.60
C LEU A 43 7.14 -36.80 -25.29
N PHE A 44 6.07 -36.17 -25.78
CA PHE A 44 4.85 -36.89 -26.18
C PHE A 44 4.55 -36.81 -27.68
N THR A 45 5.17 -35.88 -28.43
CA THR A 45 4.94 -35.77 -29.88
C THR A 45 5.89 -36.70 -30.64
N LYS A 46 5.34 -37.82 -31.14
CA LYS A 46 6.10 -38.99 -31.62
C LYS A 46 6.93 -38.83 -32.90
N ASN A 47 6.91 -37.69 -33.60
CA ASN A 47 7.65 -37.56 -34.87
C ASN A 47 8.31 -36.17 -35.03
N ASN A 48 9.62 -36.19 -35.26
CA ASN A 48 10.49 -35.08 -35.69
C ASN A 48 10.73 -33.92 -34.71
N PHE A 49 11.09 -34.22 -33.46
CA PHE A 49 11.76 -33.21 -32.64
C PHE A 49 13.12 -32.82 -33.25
N ASN A 50 13.22 -31.59 -33.74
CA ASN A 50 14.44 -31.07 -34.33
C ASN A 50 15.37 -30.52 -33.24
N PHE A 51 16.39 -31.30 -32.87
CA PHE A 51 17.38 -30.90 -31.88
C PHE A 51 18.17 -29.63 -32.26
N ASN A 52 18.19 -29.23 -33.54
CA ASN A 52 18.79 -27.95 -33.93
C ASN A 52 18.05 -26.75 -33.34
N LEU A 53 16.75 -26.87 -32.99
CA LEU A 53 16.04 -25.81 -32.28
C LEU A 53 16.59 -25.62 -30.87
N ILE A 54 16.88 -26.70 -30.13
CA ILE A 54 17.53 -26.61 -28.81
C ILE A 54 18.93 -26.03 -28.91
N LYS A 55 19.71 -26.41 -29.93
CA LYS A 55 21.02 -25.79 -30.19
C LYS A 55 20.89 -24.28 -30.42
N LYS A 56 19.93 -23.86 -31.25
CA LYS A 56 19.66 -22.43 -31.49
C LYS A 56 19.27 -21.72 -30.20
N SER A 57 18.35 -22.29 -29.41
CA SER A 57 17.97 -21.73 -28.12
C SER A 57 19.16 -21.62 -27.16
N PHE A 58 20.03 -22.62 -27.11
CA PHE A 58 21.26 -22.60 -26.31
C PHE A 58 22.22 -21.50 -26.78
N TYR A 59 22.51 -21.40 -28.07
CA TYR A 59 23.43 -20.37 -28.59
C TYR A 59 22.87 -18.96 -28.44
N ILE A 60 21.56 -18.77 -28.59
CA ILE A 60 20.92 -17.47 -28.42
C ILE A 60 20.93 -17.07 -26.94
N SER A 61 20.33 -17.89 -26.06
CA SER A 61 20.24 -17.55 -24.62
C SER A 61 21.61 -17.54 -23.95
N GLY A 62 22.44 -18.55 -24.18
CA GLY A 62 23.81 -18.62 -23.69
C GLY A 62 24.70 -17.52 -24.27
N GLY A 63 24.54 -17.18 -25.55
CA GLY A 63 25.26 -16.07 -26.17
C GLY A 63 24.92 -14.72 -25.57
N ILE A 64 23.64 -14.47 -25.28
CA ILE A 64 23.20 -13.26 -24.56
C ILE A 64 23.82 -13.24 -23.16
N CYS A 65 23.74 -14.33 -22.39
CA CYS A 65 24.35 -14.40 -21.06
C CYS A 65 25.88 -14.20 -21.11
N ALA A 66 26.57 -14.79 -22.08
CA ALA A 66 28.01 -14.62 -22.26
C ALA A 66 28.37 -13.17 -22.61
N LEU A 67 27.58 -12.53 -23.49
CA LEU A 67 27.76 -11.12 -23.84
C LEU A 67 27.54 -10.22 -22.62
N PHE A 68 26.50 -10.47 -21.81
CA PHE A 68 26.27 -9.75 -20.56
C PHE A 68 27.39 -9.97 -19.54
N PHE A 69 27.95 -11.17 -19.46
CA PHE A 69 29.06 -11.46 -18.55
C PHE A 69 30.34 -10.70 -18.92
N VAL A 70 30.67 -10.62 -20.21
CA VAL A 70 31.88 -9.93 -20.67
C VAL A 70 31.68 -8.41 -20.75
N PHE A 71 30.54 -7.98 -21.27
CA PHE A 71 30.21 -6.58 -21.56
C PHE A 71 28.86 -6.16 -20.95
N PRO A 72 28.71 -6.16 -19.62
CA PRO A 72 27.43 -5.83 -18.96
C PRO A 72 26.96 -4.42 -19.31
N SER A 73 27.89 -3.46 -19.41
CA SER A 73 27.60 -2.05 -19.70
C SER A 73 27.27 -1.76 -21.16
N LEU A 74 27.32 -2.76 -22.07
CA LEU A 74 26.97 -2.56 -23.48
C LEU A 74 25.46 -2.40 -23.68
N LEU A 75 24.66 -3.05 -22.83
CA LEU A 75 23.20 -3.12 -22.96
C LEU A 75 22.46 -2.37 -21.84
N VAL A 76 23.11 -2.14 -20.70
CA VAL A 76 22.47 -1.59 -19.50
C VAL A 76 23.38 -0.53 -18.87
N ASP A 77 22.79 0.60 -18.52
CA ASP A 77 23.40 1.59 -17.64
C ASP A 77 23.18 1.18 -16.17
N PHE A 78 24.26 1.21 -15.38
CA PHE A 78 24.26 0.82 -13.97
C PHE A 78 24.15 2.03 -13.03
N SER A 79 23.99 3.24 -13.58
CA SER A 79 23.65 4.43 -12.81
C SER A 79 22.17 4.42 -12.36
N SER A 80 21.88 5.09 -11.24
CA SER A 80 20.52 5.28 -10.74
C SER A 80 20.19 6.76 -10.61
N LEU A 81 18.94 7.13 -10.91
CA LEU A 81 18.45 8.49 -10.66
C LEU A 81 18.55 8.89 -9.17
N LYS A 82 18.60 7.91 -8.25
CA LYS A 82 18.78 8.17 -6.81
C LYS A 82 20.23 8.49 -6.44
N ASP A 83 21.19 8.14 -7.30
CA ASP A 83 22.61 8.42 -7.03
C ASP A 83 22.86 9.93 -7.02
N ASN A 84 22.05 10.72 -7.73
CA ASN A 84 22.07 12.20 -7.70
C ASN A 84 21.73 12.80 -6.33
N ASN A 85 21.11 12.04 -5.42
CA ASN A 85 20.77 12.51 -4.07
C ASN A 85 21.90 12.24 -3.06
N ILE A 86 22.99 11.58 -3.48
CA ILE A 86 24.14 11.33 -2.62
C ILE A 86 24.94 12.64 -2.50
N PRO A 87 25.25 13.12 -1.28
CA PRO A 87 26.00 14.36 -1.10
C PRO A 87 27.36 14.32 -1.81
N ALA A 88 27.81 15.47 -2.32
CA ALA A 88 29.03 15.58 -3.12
C ALA A 88 30.30 15.05 -2.42
N ASP A 89 30.31 15.03 -1.09
CA ASP A 89 31.42 14.50 -0.29
C ASP A 89 31.58 12.97 -0.43
N TYR A 90 30.57 12.27 -0.95
CA TYR A 90 30.55 10.82 -1.14
C TYR A 90 30.58 10.40 -2.62
N LEU A 91 31.07 11.25 -3.53
CA LEU A 91 31.11 10.91 -4.97
C LEU A 91 31.91 9.62 -5.27
N GLY A 92 32.95 9.30 -4.50
CA GLY A 92 33.69 8.02 -4.62
C GLY A 92 32.87 6.78 -4.22
N LEU A 93 31.78 6.96 -3.47
CA LEU A 93 30.83 5.89 -3.16
C LEU A 93 30.00 5.53 -4.38
N ILE A 94 29.66 6.50 -5.25
CA ILE A 94 28.84 6.27 -6.44
C ILE A 94 29.54 5.31 -7.40
N SER A 95 30.82 5.54 -7.69
CA SER A 95 31.60 4.64 -8.56
C SER A 95 31.76 3.24 -7.96
N SER A 96 31.88 3.14 -6.64
CA SER A 96 31.93 1.85 -5.95
C SER A 96 30.60 1.10 -6.04
N LEU A 97 29.47 1.80 -5.87
CA LEU A 97 28.13 1.23 -6.04
C LEU A 97 27.88 0.75 -7.47
N GLU A 98 28.34 1.50 -8.48
CA GLU A 98 28.25 1.08 -9.88
C GLU A 98 29.05 -0.20 -10.14
N LEU A 99 30.28 -0.28 -9.62
CA LEU A 99 31.09 -1.49 -9.72
C LEU A 99 30.43 -2.70 -9.05
N ASP A 100 29.81 -2.52 -7.89
CA ASP A 100 29.07 -3.58 -7.21
C ASP A 100 27.85 -4.04 -8.03
N ARG A 101 27.09 -3.11 -8.61
CA ARG A 101 25.95 -3.43 -9.49
C ARG A 101 26.40 -4.20 -10.74
N ILE A 102 27.53 -3.80 -11.33
CA ILE A 102 28.15 -4.51 -12.47
C ILE A 102 28.57 -5.93 -12.04
N ALA A 103 29.20 -6.08 -10.88
CA ALA A 103 29.62 -7.37 -10.36
C ALA A 103 28.43 -8.31 -10.15
N LEU A 104 27.33 -7.82 -9.55
CA LEU A 104 26.09 -8.57 -9.38
C LEU A 104 25.51 -9.03 -10.72
N ALA A 105 25.45 -8.14 -11.72
CA ALA A 105 24.96 -8.50 -13.05
C ALA A 105 25.84 -9.56 -13.73
N LYS A 106 27.17 -9.46 -13.59
CA LYS A 106 28.10 -10.48 -14.11
C LYS A 106 27.90 -11.83 -13.43
N GLU A 107 27.78 -11.86 -12.11
CA GLU A 107 27.55 -13.11 -11.37
C GLU A 107 26.27 -13.80 -11.83
N ASP A 108 25.17 -13.04 -11.97
CA ASP A 108 23.89 -13.59 -12.43
C ASP A 108 23.93 -14.03 -13.90
N ALA A 109 24.64 -13.32 -14.77
CA ALA A 109 24.85 -13.72 -16.16
C ALA A 109 25.65 -15.03 -16.25
N PHE A 110 26.72 -15.17 -15.45
CA PHE A 110 27.52 -16.39 -15.39
C PHE A 110 26.72 -17.56 -14.82
N ARG A 111 25.99 -17.37 -13.72
CA ARG A 111 25.14 -18.41 -13.13
C ARG A 111 24.09 -18.90 -14.15
N SER A 112 23.44 -17.96 -14.84
CA SER A 112 22.46 -18.29 -15.87
C SER A 112 23.08 -19.10 -17.02
N LEU A 113 24.30 -18.73 -17.46
CA LEU A 113 25.06 -19.50 -18.46
C LEU A 113 25.31 -20.94 -18.01
N VAL A 114 25.68 -21.15 -16.73
CA VAL A 114 25.90 -22.48 -16.15
C VAL A 114 24.62 -23.33 -16.19
N PHE A 115 23.48 -22.79 -15.74
CA PHE A 115 22.20 -23.51 -15.78
C PHE A 115 21.72 -23.79 -17.20
N ILE A 116 21.86 -22.84 -18.12
CA ILE A 116 21.56 -23.03 -19.55
C ILE A 116 22.42 -24.16 -20.14
N SER A 117 23.71 -24.20 -19.78
CA SER A 117 24.65 -25.23 -20.22
C SER A 117 24.31 -26.62 -19.69
N PHE A 118 23.95 -26.72 -18.40
CA PHE A 118 23.49 -27.99 -17.83
C PHE A 118 22.16 -28.44 -18.45
N CYS A 119 21.21 -27.54 -18.62
CA CYS A 119 19.92 -27.83 -19.26
C CYS A 119 20.13 -28.37 -20.68
N PHE A 120 20.99 -27.70 -21.48
CA PHE A 120 21.40 -28.19 -22.79
C PHE A 120 22.05 -29.57 -22.72
N GLY A 121 22.93 -29.81 -21.74
CA GLY A 121 23.56 -31.11 -21.51
C GLY A 121 22.55 -32.23 -21.27
N VAL A 122 21.53 -32.01 -20.43
CA VAL A 122 20.48 -32.99 -20.18
C VAL A 122 19.68 -33.27 -21.47
N PHE A 123 19.28 -32.24 -22.22
CA PHE A 123 18.61 -32.41 -23.50
C PHE A 123 19.47 -33.13 -24.54
N TYR A 124 20.78 -32.87 -24.56
CA TYR A 124 21.73 -33.52 -25.46
C TYR A 124 21.89 -35.01 -25.15
N LEU A 125 22.01 -35.38 -23.86
CA LEU A 125 22.05 -36.78 -23.43
C LEU A 125 20.75 -37.52 -23.77
N PHE A 126 19.60 -36.85 -23.63
CA PHE A 126 18.31 -37.40 -24.05
C PHE A 126 18.26 -37.62 -25.57
N HIS A 127 18.71 -36.64 -26.36
CA HIS A 127 18.77 -36.74 -27.82
C HIS A 127 19.70 -37.87 -28.29
N LYS A 128 20.85 -38.07 -27.63
CA LYS A 128 21.74 -39.20 -27.85
C LYS A 128 21.17 -40.55 -27.38
N LYS A 129 19.97 -40.56 -26.81
CA LYS A 129 19.32 -41.74 -26.21
C LYS A 129 20.13 -42.37 -25.07
N THR A 130 21.04 -41.61 -24.45
CA THR A 130 21.83 -42.05 -23.29
C THR A 130 20.97 -42.15 -22.03
N ILE A 131 19.96 -41.27 -21.91
CA ILE A 131 19.03 -41.23 -20.78
C ILE A 131 17.58 -41.42 -21.23
N LYS A 132 16.76 -42.04 -20.37
CA LYS A 132 15.31 -42.22 -20.58
C LYS A 132 14.53 -40.96 -20.19
N VAL A 133 13.27 -40.89 -20.61
CA VAL A 133 12.33 -39.79 -20.30
C VAL A 133 12.29 -39.44 -18.80
N ASN A 134 12.22 -40.45 -17.92
CA ASN A 134 12.18 -40.21 -16.47
C ASN A 134 13.41 -39.45 -15.97
N TYR A 135 14.60 -39.77 -16.50
CA TYR A 135 15.84 -39.09 -16.13
C TYR A 135 15.94 -37.68 -16.71
N LEU A 136 15.36 -37.43 -17.90
CA LEU A 136 15.23 -36.06 -18.42
C LEU A 136 14.35 -35.21 -17.50
N ILE A 137 13.18 -35.73 -17.11
CA ILE A 137 12.25 -35.04 -16.22
C ILE A 137 12.90 -34.74 -14.86
N VAL A 138 13.55 -35.74 -14.25
CA VAL A 138 14.27 -35.55 -12.97
C VAL A 138 15.43 -34.57 -13.13
N GLY A 139 16.21 -34.66 -14.21
CA GLY A 139 17.33 -33.75 -14.46
C GLY A 139 16.89 -32.29 -14.60
N ILE A 140 15.86 -32.03 -15.39
CA ILE A 140 15.29 -30.68 -15.53
C ILE A 140 14.65 -30.22 -14.22
N GLY A 141 13.91 -31.08 -13.53
CA GLY A 141 13.29 -30.77 -12.24
C GLY A 141 14.31 -30.38 -11.18
N LEU A 142 15.43 -31.10 -11.09
CA LEU A 142 16.53 -30.76 -10.17
C LEU A 142 17.20 -29.44 -10.54
N LEU A 143 17.43 -29.17 -11.83
CA LEU A 143 18.00 -27.89 -12.27
C LEU A 143 17.09 -26.72 -11.89
N ILE A 144 15.78 -26.83 -12.13
CA ILE A 144 14.80 -25.82 -11.72
C ILE A 144 14.80 -25.65 -10.20
N LEU A 145 14.80 -26.76 -9.46
CA LEU A 145 14.79 -26.73 -7.99
C LEU A 145 16.03 -26.02 -7.45
N PHE A 146 17.24 -26.38 -7.92
CA PHE A 146 18.48 -25.77 -7.44
C PHE A 146 18.62 -24.30 -7.85
N ASP A 147 18.18 -23.94 -9.06
CA ASP A 147 18.17 -22.54 -9.50
C ASP A 147 17.25 -21.71 -8.59
N MET A 148 15.98 -22.11 -8.46
CA MET A 148 15.00 -21.43 -7.62
C MET A 148 15.40 -21.41 -6.15
N TRP A 149 15.95 -22.50 -5.62
CA TRP A 149 16.44 -22.55 -4.24
C TRP A 149 17.57 -21.55 -4.01
N SER A 150 18.54 -21.48 -4.92
CA SER A 150 19.67 -20.55 -4.81
C SER A 150 19.23 -19.09 -4.87
N VAL A 151 18.25 -18.76 -5.71
CA VAL A 151 17.68 -17.42 -5.83
C VAL A 151 16.84 -17.07 -4.61
N ASN A 152 15.95 -17.96 -4.18
CA ASN A 152 15.05 -17.72 -3.06
C ASN A 152 15.81 -17.52 -1.75
N LYS A 153 16.92 -18.23 -1.55
CA LYS A 153 17.77 -18.07 -0.37
C LYS A 153 18.43 -16.68 -0.30
N ARG A 154 18.58 -15.95 -1.41
CA ARG A 154 19.04 -14.55 -1.38
C ARG A 154 17.99 -13.59 -0.84
N TYR A 155 16.72 -13.97 -0.87
CA TYR A 155 15.59 -13.14 -0.42
C TYR A 155 15.17 -13.44 1.03
N LEU A 156 15.24 -14.70 1.42
CA LEU A 156 14.94 -15.15 2.78
C LEU A 156 15.95 -16.23 3.18
N ASP A 157 16.91 -15.87 4.02
CA ASP A 157 17.89 -16.80 4.59
C ASP A 157 17.74 -16.97 6.11
N SER A 158 18.68 -17.70 6.72
CA SER A 158 18.71 -17.96 8.16
C SER A 158 18.92 -16.69 8.99
N ASP A 159 19.54 -15.68 8.41
CA ASP A 159 19.98 -14.46 9.10
C ASP A 159 18.84 -13.42 9.14
N ASP A 160 17.87 -13.53 8.24
CA ASP A 160 16.61 -12.78 8.27
C ASP A 160 15.68 -13.18 9.44
N PHE A 161 15.88 -14.36 10.03
CA PHE A 161 15.06 -14.81 11.16
C PHE A 161 15.50 -14.11 12.45
N VAL A 162 14.63 -13.26 12.97
CA VAL A 162 14.82 -12.59 14.26
C VAL A 162 14.15 -13.34 15.40
N ASP A 163 14.72 -13.21 16.61
CA ASP A 163 14.10 -13.71 17.83
C ASP A 163 12.64 -13.23 17.93
N LYS A 164 11.73 -14.14 18.33
CA LYS A 164 10.31 -13.83 18.53
C LYS A 164 10.09 -12.58 19.39
N LYS A 165 10.94 -12.37 20.41
CA LYS A 165 10.89 -11.18 21.27
C LYS A 165 11.13 -9.87 20.50
N LYS A 166 12.05 -9.86 19.53
CA LYS A 166 12.30 -8.70 18.66
C LYS A 166 11.15 -8.48 17.68
N MET A 167 10.51 -9.54 17.21
CA MET A 167 9.35 -9.47 16.33
C MET A 167 8.08 -8.94 17.04
N ASP A 168 7.78 -9.47 18.23
CA ASP A 168 6.58 -9.11 18.99
C ASP A 168 6.68 -7.70 19.60
N ARG A 169 7.92 -7.27 19.91
CA ARG A 169 8.23 -5.94 20.49
C ARG A 169 9.37 -5.29 19.70
N PRO A 170 9.10 -4.84 18.47
CA PRO A 170 10.12 -4.24 17.60
C PRO A 170 10.59 -2.88 18.14
N PHE A 171 9.77 -2.22 18.95
CA PHE A 171 10.06 -0.93 19.54
C PHE A 171 10.05 -1.00 21.07
N GLN A 172 10.99 -0.30 21.69
CA GLN A 172 11.01 -0.10 23.13
C GLN A 172 10.19 1.13 23.49
N ILE A 173 9.39 1.00 24.55
CA ILE A 173 8.63 2.11 25.13
C ILE A 173 9.60 3.14 25.70
N THR A 174 9.34 4.43 25.44
CA THR A 174 10.16 5.53 25.96
C THR A 174 9.39 6.33 27.02
N LYS A 175 10.07 7.28 27.67
CA LYS A 175 9.47 8.11 28.72
C LYS A 175 8.25 8.90 28.21
N VAL A 176 8.36 9.47 26.99
CA VAL A 176 7.25 10.20 26.37
C VAL A 176 6.03 9.29 26.13
N ASP A 177 6.28 8.04 25.71
CA ASP A 177 5.20 7.08 25.43
C ASP A 177 4.46 6.70 26.72
N ASP A 178 5.19 6.40 27.80
CA ASP A 178 4.61 6.06 29.10
C ASP A 178 3.74 7.20 29.66
N LEU A 179 4.13 8.46 29.42
CA LEU A 179 3.34 9.62 29.84
C LEU A 179 2.06 9.77 29.02
N ILE A 180 2.13 9.61 27.70
CA ILE A 180 0.94 9.70 26.81
C ILE A 180 -0.03 8.55 27.10
N LEU A 181 0.47 7.32 27.31
CA LEU A 181 -0.37 6.14 27.55
C LEU A 181 -1.17 6.20 28.87
N LYS A 182 -0.84 7.12 29.79
CA LYS A 182 -1.64 7.38 31.00
C LYS A 182 -2.93 8.15 30.70
N ASP A 183 -3.03 8.82 29.56
CA ASP A 183 -4.25 9.51 29.14
C ASP A 183 -5.34 8.52 28.78
N LYS A 184 -6.46 8.57 29.52
CA LYS A 184 -7.62 7.69 29.36
C LYS A 184 -8.66 8.23 28.37
N ALA A 185 -8.39 9.36 27.69
CA ALA A 185 -9.29 9.89 26.69
C ALA A 185 -9.58 8.84 25.59
N LEU A 186 -10.85 8.72 25.19
CA LEU A 186 -11.31 7.70 24.22
C LEU A 186 -10.56 7.79 22.89
N HIS A 187 -10.34 9.01 22.41
CA HIS A 187 -9.68 9.26 21.14
C HIS A 187 -9.00 10.64 21.09
N TYR A 188 -7.74 10.63 20.68
CA TYR A 188 -6.87 11.76 20.39
C TYR A 188 -5.81 11.29 19.40
N ARG A 189 -5.17 12.22 18.70
CA ARG A 189 -4.04 11.91 17.81
C ARG A 189 -2.72 12.44 18.37
N VAL A 190 -1.63 11.81 17.93
CA VAL A 190 -0.26 12.18 18.27
C VAL A 190 0.48 12.59 17.01
N TYR A 191 1.27 13.65 17.11
CA TYR A 191 2.14 14.12 16.04
C TYR A 191 3.60 13.94 16.46
N SER A 192 4.41 13.26 15.65
CA SER A 192 5.83 13.05 15.91
C SER A 192 6.66 13.78 14.85
N THR A 193 7.59 14.63 15.28
CA THR A 193 8.55 15.31 14.40
C THR A 193 9.85 14.50 14.23
N LEU A 194 9.96 13.36 14.90
CA LEU A 194 11.15 12.51 14.91
C LEU A 194 11.16 11.47 13.77
N GLU A 195 10.01 11.25 13.14
CA GLU A 195 9.84 10.32 12.05
C GLU A 195 9.22 11.03 10.86
N ARG A 196 9.41 10.49 9.66
CA ARG A 196 8.69 10.95 8.48
C ARG A 196 7.19 10.75 8.71
N LEU A 197 6.38 11.82 8.61
CA LEU A 197 4.94 11.74 8.86
C LEU A 197 4.30 10.65 8.01
N ASP A 198 4.71 10.54 6.75
CA ASP A 198 4.11 9.63 5.82
C ASP A 198 4.58 8.15 5.97
N ALA A 199 5.53 7.87 6.86
CA ALA A 199 6.11 6.54 7.00
C ALA A 199 6.48 6.19 8.46
N SER A 200 5.77 6.74 9.44
CA SER A 200 6.07 6.53 10.86
C SER A 200 5.48 5.22 11.37
N ALA A 201 6.35 4.25 11.66
CA ALA A 201 5.98 2.95 12.19
C ALA A 201 6.04 2.91 13.73
N ARG A 202 7.04 3.54 14.35
CA ARG A 202 7.25 3.48 15.79
C ARG A 202 6.13 4.19 16.53
N THR A 203 5.86 5.45 16.18
CA THR A 203 4.80 6.24 16.85
C THR A 203 3.44 5.57 16.67
N SER A 204 3.17 5.00 15.49
CA SER A 204 1.92 4.28 15.19
C SER A 204 1.74 2.97 15.97
N TYR A 205 2.83 2.37 16.46
CA TYR A 205 2.78 1.16 17.29
C TYR A 205 2.23 1.45 18.69
N PHE A 206 2.60 2.59 19.28
CA PHE A 206 2.18 2.97 20.63
C PHE A 206 0.95 3.89 20.63
N HIS A 207 0.80 4.75 19.62
CA HIS A 207 -0.15 5.86 19.62
C HIS A 207 -0.92 5.98 18.31
N LYS A 208 -2.03 6.71 18.35
CA LYS A 208 -2.82 7.09 17.18
C LYS A 208 -2.13 8.21 16.41
N ASN A 209 -1.09 7.88 15.66
CA ASN A 209 -0.30 8.84 14.89
C ASN A 209 -1.12 9.46 13.74
N ILE A 210 -1.00 10.79 13.53
CA ILE A 210 -1.68 11.45 12.40
C ILE A 210 -1.20 10.93 11.04
N GLY A 211 0.09 10.64 10.89
CA GLY A 211 0.66 10.30 9.59
C GLY A 211 0.48 8.82 9.21
N GLY A 212 0.45 7.97 10.23
CA GLY A 212 0.33 6.51 10.12
C GLY A 212 1.41 5.86 9.24
N TYR A 213 1.22 4.56 8.97
CA TYR A 213 1.99 3.84 7.95
C TYR A 213 1.04 3.07 7.04
N HIS A 214 0.92 3.49 5.78
CA HIS A 214 0.07 2.82 4.81
C HIS A 214 0.61 2.99 3.39
N GLY A 215 0.69 1.90 2.62
CA GLY A 215 1.26 1.91 1.26
C GLY A 215 0.35 2.51 0.19
N ALA A 216 -0.92 2.76 0.48
CA ALA A 216 -1.89 3.37 -0.44
C ALA A 216 -2.67 4.48 0.28
N LYS A 217 -2.06 5.66 0.39
CA LYS A 217 -2.65 6.79 1.11
C LYS A 217 -3.72 7.49 0.28
N LEU A 218 -4.66 8.14 0.97
CA LEU A 218 -5.61 9.04 0.31
C LEU A 218 -4.83 10.24 -0.24
N ARG A 219 -4.99 10.54 -1.53
CA ARG A 219 -4.28 11.66 -2.19
C ARG A 219 -4.46 12.97 -1.43
N ARG A 220 -5.69 13.31 -1.04
CA ARG A 220 -6.01 14.51 -0.23
C ARG A 220 -5.32 14.55 1.12
N TYR A 221 -5.11 13.41 1.76
CA TYR A 221 -4.39 13.38 3.02
C TYR A 221 -2.89 13.59 2.81
N GLN A 222 -2.33 13.06 1.71
CA GLN A 222 -0.95 13.34 1.31
C GLN A 222 -0.77 14.82 0.95
N GLU A 223 -1.69 15.40 0.16
CA GLU A 223 -1.73 16.83 -0.17
C GLU A 223 -1.79 17.68 1.12
N LEU A 224 -2.62 17.31 2.11
CA LEU A 224 -2.65 17.98 3.41
C LEU A 224 -1.30 17.92 4.15
N ILE A 225 -0.65 16.74 4.15
CA ILE A 225 0.68 16.58 4.75
C ILE A 225 1.68 17.49 4.06
N ASP A 226 1.74 17.44 2.73
CA ASP A 226 2.76 18.15 1.93
C ASP A 226 2.62 19.67 2.01
N TYR A 227 1.39 20.19 1.99
CA TYR A 227 1.12 21.63 2.02
C TYR A 227 1.14 22.23 3.43
N HIS A 228 0.69 21.50 4.45
CA HIS A 228 0.43 22.08 5.77
C HIS A 228 1.25 21.49 6.92
N LEU A 229 1.78 20.27 6.80
CA LEU A 229 2.40 19.57 7.93
C LEU A 229 3.88 19.28 7.75
N SER A 230 4.35 19.14 6.50
CA SER A 230 5.75 18.82 6.16
C SER A 230 6.68 20.04 6.15
N SER A 231 6.16 21.26 6.36
CA SER A 231 6.95 22.48 6.48
C SER A 231 7.72 22.55 7.81
N SER A 232 8.81 23.32 7.86
CA SER A 232 9.57 23.58 9.10
C SER A 232 8.72 24.19 10.22
N GLN A 233 7.60 24.81 9.87
CA GLN A 233 6.56 25.30 10.78
C GLN A 233 5.22 24.69 10.35
N PRO A 234 4.77 23.59 10.98
CA PRO A 234 3.49 22.97 10.63
C PRO A 234 2.33 23.90 10.99
N ASN A 235 1.28 23.88 10.16
CA ASN A 235 0.07 24.65 10.38
C ASN A 235 -0.66 24.15 11.64
N MET A 236 -0.66 24.96 12.69
CA MET A 236 -1.29 24.62 13.96
C MET A 236 -2.81 24.45 13.85
N GLU A 237 -3.49 25.18 12.97
CA GLU A 237 -4.93 25.01 12.75
C GLU A 237 -5.25 23.62 12.18
N VAL A 238 -4.40 23.12 11.28
CA VAL A 238 -4.52 21.77 10.74
C VAL A 238 -4.28 20.71 11.82
N LEU A 239 -3.27 20.90 12.69
CA LEU A 239 -3.04 20.01 13.83
C LEU A 239 -4.22 20.02 14.82
N ASN A 240 -4.81 21.19 15.07
CA ASN A 240 -5.94 21.36 15.98
C ASN A 240 -7.19 20.63 15.48
N MET A 241 -7.55 20.82 14.20
CA MET A 241 -8.71 20.15 13.59
C MET A 241 -8.53 18.63 13.45
N LEU A 242 -7.28 18.15 13.34
CA LEU A 242 -6.95 16.73 13.37
C LEU A 242 -6.91 16.14 14.79
N ASN A 243 -7.33 16.89 15.81
CA ASN A 243 -7.37 16.45 17.21
C ASN A 243 -5.99 15.97 17.71
N VAL A 244 -4.93 16.67 17.32
CA VAL A 244 -3.58 16.39 17.82
C VAL A 244 -3.45 16.94 19.23
N LYS A 245 -3.45 16.06 20.22
CA LYS A 245 -3.32 16.44 21.63
C LYS A 245 -1.85 16.48 22.09
N TYR A 246 -1.02 15.57 21.57
CA TYR A 246 0.37 15.46 21.96
C TYR A 246 1.31 15.59 20.77
N VAL A 247 2.39 16.35 20.95
CA VAL A 247 3.49 16.48 19.99
C VAL A 247 4.76 15.89 20.61
N ILE A 248 5.38 14.97 19.88
CA ILE A 248 6.63 14.30 20.24
C ILE A 248 7.76 14.88 19.41
N ASN A 249 8.66 15.61 20.06
CA ASN A 249 9.88 16.15 19.46
C ASN A 249 11.16 15.49 20.03
N ASN A 250 11.06 14.78 21.16
CA ASN A 250 12.15 14.02 21.77
C ASN A 250 11.56 12.83 22.55
N TYR A 251 12.09 11.63 22.33
CA TYR A 251 11.60 10.42 23.00
C TYR A 251 11.91 10.36 24.50
N ASN A 252 12.94 11.08 24.95
CA ASN A 252 13.39 11.07 26.34
C ASN A 252 12.82 12.22 27.18
N ASP A 253 12.05 13.11 26.56
CA ASP A 253 11.48 14.29 27.21
C ASP A 253 9.98 14.12 27.49
N ILE A 254 9.37 15.13 28.10
CA ILE A 254 7.93 15.22 28.35
C ILE A 254 7.23 15.58 27.02
N PRO A 255 6.07 14.98 26.69
CA PRO A 255 5.34 15.33 25.48
C PRO A 255 4.86 16.78 25.54
N LEU A 256 4.93 17.49 24.41
CA LEU A 256 4.35 18.81 24.30
C LEU A 256 2.82 18.67 24.18
N LEU A 257 2.09 19.33 25.07
CA LEU A 257 0.63 19.34 25.06
C LEU A 257 0.12 20.44 24.11
N ASN A 258 -0.80 20.07 23.23
CA ASN A 258 -1.53 21.03 22.41
C ASN A 258 -2.89 21.34 23.05
N ASP A 259 -2.97 22.44 23.80
CA ASP A 259 -4.20 22.85 24.48
C ASP A 259 -5.30 23.36 23.53
N ARG A 260 -4.97 23.55 22.24
CA ARG A 260 -5.91 24.07 21.21
C ARG A 260 -6.52 22.98 20.33
N HIS A 261 -6.31 21.70 20.64
CA HIS A 261 -6.95 20.61 19.91
C HIS A 261 -8.48 20.70 20.02
N LEU A 262 -9.18 20.48 18.90
CA LEU A 262 -10.64 20.69 18.83
C LEU A 262 -11.46 19.48 19.29
N GLY A 263 -10.80 18.43 19.77
CA GLY A 263 -11.48 17.21 20.19
C GLY A 263 -12.01 16.37 19.02
N ASN A 264 -12.92 15.45 19.33
CA ASN A 264 -13.41 14.47 18.35
C ASN A 264 -14.51 15.00 17.43
N ALA A 265 -15.23 16.02 17.89
CA ALA A 265 -16.19 16.79 17.12
C ALA A 265 -16.36 18.17 17.77
N TRP A 266 -16.69 19.18 16.97
CA TRP A 266 -16.98 20.54 17.45
C TRP A 266 -17.98 21.22 16.52
N PHE A 267 -18.62 22.26 17.03
CA PHE A 267 -19.54 23.13 16.28
C PHE A 267 -18.79 24.32 15.69
N VAL A 268 -19.25 24.79 14.53
CA VAL A 268 -18.71 26.00 13.89
C VAL A 268 -19.81 27.04 13.70
N ASN A 269 -19.45 28.31 13.84
CA ASN A 269 -20.37 29.44 13.72
C ASN A 269 -20.56 29.88 12.26
N ASP A 270 -19.58 29.63 11.41
CA ASP A 270 -19.57 30.11 10.04
C ASP A 270 -19.05 29.05 9.07
N PHE A 271 -19.29 29.25 7.78
CA PHE A 271 -18.68 28.45 6.74
C PHE A 271 -18.22 29.29 5.57
N LYS A 272 -17.16 28.82 4.91
CA LYS A 272 -16.68 29.36 3.63
C LYS A 272 -16.86 28.32 2.55
N VAL A 273 -17.41 28.76 1.42
CA VAL A 273 -17.56 27.91 0.23
C VAL A 273 -16.31 28.05 -0.63
N ALA A 274 -15.62 26.94 -0.85
CA ALA A 274 -14.48 26.86 -1.74
C ALA A 274 -14.92 26.44 -3.14
N GLN A 275 -14.30 27.03 -4.16
CA GLN A 275 -14.67 26.77 -5.56
C GLN A 275 -14.18 25.40 -6.03
N ASP A 276 -12.96 25.04 -5.66
CA ASP A 276 -12.30 23.79 -6.04
C ASP A 276 -11.38 23.27 -4.91
N ALA A 277 -10.65 22.19 -5.20
CA ALA A 277 -9.78 21.54 -4.23
C ALA A 277 -8.56 22.39 -3.85
N ASP A 278 -8.06 23.22 -4.76
CA ASP A 278 -6.88 24.06 -4.53
C ASP A 278 -7.28 25.24 -3.64
N ASP A 279 -8.45 25.81 -3.87
CA ASP A 279 -9.05 26.81 -2.99
C ASP A 279 -9.35 26.22 -1.59
N GLU A 280 -9.93 25.01 -1.50
CA GLU A 280 -10.20 24.33 -0.22
C GLU A 280 -8.92 24.19 0.64
N ILE A 281 -7.81 23.72 0.05
CA ILE A 281 -6.57 23.50 0.80
C ILE A 281 -5.86 24.81 1.13
N ASN A 282 -5.93 25.82 0.27
CA ASN A 282 -5.29 27.12 0.51
C ASN A 282 -6.01 27.91 1.61
N LEU A 283 -7.34 27.86 1.66
CA LEU A 283 -8.13 28.56 2.68
C LEU A 283 -7.76 28.15 4.12
N LEU A 284 -7.31 26.91 4.34
CA LEU A 284 -6.83 26.40 5.64
C LEU A 284 -5.64 27.19 6.22
N THR A 285 -4.95 28.02 5.43
CA THR A 285 -3.88 28.90 5.91
C THR A 285 -4.40 30.16 6.63
N SER A 286 -5.65 30.54 6.38
CA SER A 286 -6.20 31.86 6.72
C SER A 286 -7.41 31.82 7.65
N ILE A 287 -7.99 30.64 7.86
CA ILE A 287 -9.17 30.46 8.70
C ILE A 287 -8.79 29.90 10.07
N LYS A 288 -9.64 30.16 11.05
CA LYS A 288 -9.62 29.41 12.31
C LYS A 288 -10.60 28.25 12.22
N THR A 289 -10.08 27.05 12.40
CA THR A 289 -10.84 25.82 12.16
C THR A 289 -11.87 25.53 13.25
N ASN A 290 -11.76 26.18 14.40
CA ASN A 290 -12.72 26.12 15.50
C ASN A 290 -13.98 26.97 15.27
N GLU A 291 -13.90 28.01 14.43
CA GLU A 291 -14.98 28.97 14.21
C GLU A 291 -15.62 28.79 12.82
N THR A 292 -14.84 28.40 11.81
CA THR A 292 -15.27 28.36 10.41
C THR A 292 -14.95 27.01 9.75
N ALA A 293 -15.93 26.40 9.09
CA ALA A 293 -15.72 25.24 8.22
C ALA A 293 -15.56 25.63 6.75
N ILE A 294 -14.64 24.99 6.03
CA ILE A 294 -14.52 25.11 4.57
C ILE A 294 -15.29 23.98 3.91
N ILE A 295 -16.14 24.31 2.95
CA ILE A 295 -17.07 23.38 2.31
C ILE A 295 -16.94 23.53 0.80
N SER A 296 -17.02 22.41 0.09
CA SER A 296 -17.00 22.43 -1.38
C SER A 296 -18.27 23.08 -1.92
N SER A 297 -18.17 23.85 -3.01
CA SER A 297 -19.33 24.37 -3.74
C SER A 297 -20.36 23.29 -4.11
N LYS A 298 -19.91 22.06 -4.32
CA LYS A 298 -20.74 20.88 -4.63
C LYS A 298 -21.56 20.38 -3.44
N ASP A 299 -21.11 20.66 -2.22
CA ASP A 299 -21.71 20.17 -0.98
C ASP A 299 -22.52 21.29 -0.28
N ALA A 300 -22.62 22.49 -0.87
CA ALA A 300 -23.31 23.63 -0.30
C ALA A 300 -24.83 23.38 -0.07
N GLU A 301 -25.43 22.44 -0.81
CA GLU A 301 -26.83 22.06 -0.61
C GLU A 301 -27.10 21.47 0.78
N TYR A 302 -26.12 20.81 1.39
CA TYR A 302 -26.26 20.23 2.74
C TYR A 302 -26.36 21.29 3.85
N LEU A 303 -26.18 22.57 3.53
CA LEU A 303 -26.22 23.69 4.48
C LEU A 303 -27.58 24.40 4.53
N LYS A 304 -28.58 23.89 3.80
CA LYS A 304 -29.95 24.42 3.87
C LYS A 304 -30.47 24.32 5.31
N GLY A 305 -30.81 25.46 5.90
CA GLY A 305 -31.30 25.54 7.29
C GLY A 305 -30.22 25.73 8.35
N PHE A 306 -28.99 26.08 7.93
CA PHE A 306 -27.94 26.55 8.83
C PHE A 306 -28.29 27.94 9.40
N VAL A 307 -27.98 28.12 10.68
CA VAL A 307 -28.09 29.40 11.40
C VAL A 307 -26.70 29.75 11.92
N ASN A 308 -26.25 30.98 11.68
CA ASN A 308 -24.95 31.48 12.16
C ASN A 308 -25.05 31.87 13.64
N GLN A 309 -25.33 30.87 14.48
CA GLN A 309 -25.37 30.97 15.94
C GLN A 309 -25.33 29.56 16.55
N ILE A 310 -24.30 29.27 17.35
CA ILE A 310 -24.24 28.06 18.17
C ILE A 310 -25.14 28.25 19.41
N ASP A 311 -25.90 27.22 19.77
CA ASP A 311 -26.64 27.18 21.04
C ASP A 311 -25.68 27.04 22.23
N ASP A 312 -25.82 27.89 23.25
CA ASP A 312 -25.03 27.86 24.49
C ASP A 312 -25.15 26.53 25.24
N ASN A 313 -26.25 25.79 25.05
CA ASN A 313 -26.47 24.46 25.63
C ASN A 313 -26.18 23.31 24.68
N SER A 314 -25.55 23.59 23.52
CA SER A 314 -25.15 22.55 22.58
C SER A 314 -23.98 21.74 23.14
N ASP A 315 -24.04 20.42 22.93
CA ASP A 315 -22.98 19.52 23.35
C ASP A 315 -22.86 18.34 22.39
N ILE A 316 -21.62 17.91 22.13
CA ILE A 316 -21.33 16.73 21.32
C ILE A 316 -20.17 15.94 21.90
N ASN A 317 -20.43 14.68 22.23
CA ASN A 317 -19.45 13.81 22.87
C ASN A 317 -19.30 12.50 22.13
N LEU A 318 -18.06 12.09 21.89
CA LEU A 318 -17.74 10.75 21.42
C LEU A 318 -17.93 9.77 22.58
N VAL A 319 -18.95 8.92 22.51
CA VAL A 319 -19.31 7.96 23.56
C VAL A 319 -18.57 6.64 23.38
N SER A 320 -18.34 6.23 22.13
CA SER A 320 -17.67 4.97 21.82
C SER A 320 -16.85 5.10 20.54
N TYR A 321 -15.63 4.57 20.58
CA TYR A 321 -14.70 4.56 19.45
C TYR A 321 -14.25 3.14 19.09
N LYS A 322 -14.47 2.77 17.84
CA LYS A 322 -13.84 1.63 17.15
C LYS A 322 -13.45 2.07 15.76
N ALA A 323 -12.40 1.48 15.19
CA ALA A 323 -11.88 1.84 13.87
C ALA A 323 -12.93 1.76 12.74
N ASN A 324 -13.99 0.95 12.91
CA ASN A 324 -15.08 0.78 11.96
C ASN A 324 -16.45 1.26 12.48
N HIS A 325 -16.53 1.81 13.70
CA HIS A 325 -17.79 2.25 14.31
C HIS A 325 -17.53 3.34 15.35
N LEU A 326 -18.07 4.54 15.11
CA LEU A 326 -18.00 5.66 16.04
C LEU A 326 -19.42 6.05 16.46
N VAL A 327 -19.60 6.37 17.74
CA VAL A 327 -20.89 6.77 18.31
C VAL A 327 -20.72 8.09 19.03
N TYR A 328 -21.53 9.07 18.67
CA TYR A 328 -21.60 10.38 19.30
C TYR A 328 -22.99 10.61 19.87
N ASP A 329 -23.04 11.25 21.04
CA ASP A 329 -24.26 11.83 21.57
C ASP A 329 -24.23 13.34 21.30
N PHE A 330 -25.34 13.86 20.78
CA PHE A 330 -25.53 15.24 20.41
C PHE A 330 -26.78 15.80 21.09
N VAL A 331 -26.69 17.02 21.58
CA VAL A 331 -27.81 17.81 22.09
C VAL A 331 -27.65 19.24 21.58
N SER A 332 -28.70 19.81 20.99
CA SER A 332 -28.82 21.26 20.74
C SER A 332 -30.29 21.66 20.61
N SER A 333 -30.62 22.93 20.87
CA SER A 333 -31.92 23.53 20.55
C SER A 333 -32.00 24.09 19.12
N GLN A 334 -30.88 24.12 18.39
CA GLN A 334 -30.78 24.62 17.02
C GLN A 334 -30.11 23.61 16.08
N ASN A 335 -30.17 23.89 14.78
CA ASN A 335 -29.45 23.09 13.79
C ASN A 335 -27.97 23.47 13.82
N GLU A 336 -27.10 22.55 14.21
CA GLU A 336 -25.68 22.83 14.40
C GLU A 336 -24.84 22.27 13.25
N LEU A 337 -24.00 23.12 12.65
CA LEU A 337 -22.97 22.64 11.74
C LEU A 337 -21.83 22.03 12.55
N THR A 338 -21.71 20.72 12.46
CA THR A 338 -20.76 19.94 13.24
C THR A 338 -19.65 19.40 12.35
N VAL A 339 -18.41 19.63 12.76
CA VAL A 339 -17.22 19.03 12.16
C VAL A 339 -16.78 17.86 13.04
N PHE A 340 -16.55 16.71 12.42
CA PHE A 340 -15.95 15.55 13.08
C PHE A 340 -14.49 15.45 12.69
N SER A 341 -13.60 15.24 13.68
CA SER A 341 -12.18 15.03 13.45
C SER A 341 -11.91 13.63 12.89
N GLU A 342 -12.62 13.22 11.84
CA GLU A 342 -12.49 11.92 11.18
C GLU A 342 -12.36 12.10 9.68
N ILE A 343 -11.51 11.30 9.06
CA ILE A 343 -11.20 11.45 7.63
C ILE A 343 -12.42 11.03 6.79
N PHE A 344 -12.84 11.91 5.89
CA PHE A 344 -13.93 11.69 4.95
C PHE A 344 -13.54 10.65 3.90
N TYR A 345 -14.38 9.63 3.75
CA TYR A 345 -14.19 8.59 2.75
C TYR A 345 -15.53 7.97 2.34
N ASP A 346 -15.99 8.33 1.14
CA ASP A 346 -17.30 8.00 0.59
C ASP A 346 -17.48 6.54 0.13
N LYS A 347 -16.42 5.72 0.17
CA LYS A 347 -16.47 4.31 -0.31
C LYS A 347 -16.66 3.28 0.80
N GLY A 348 -17.42 3.61 1.84
CA GLY A 348 -17.84 2.61 2.83
C GLY A 348 -18.38 3.16 4.14
N TRP A 349 -18.12 4.43 4.47
CA TRP A 349 -18.69 5.04 5.66
C TRP A 349 -20.14 5.48 5.42
N ASN A 350 -21.04 4.99 6.27
CA ASN A 350 -22.43 5.45 6.39
C ASN A 350 -22.60 6.16 7.74
N VAL A 351 -23.49 7.15 7.80
CA VAL A 351 -23.91 7.79 9.05
C VAL A 351 -25.38 7.48 9.32
N TYR A 352 -25.71 7.30 10.60
CA TYR A 352 -27.07 7.07 11.08
C TYR A 352 -27.40 8.05 12.18
N LEU A 353 -28.54 8.75 12.06
CA LEU A 353 -29.09 9.62 13.07
C LEU A 353 -30.28 8.90 13.72
N ASN A 354 -30.18 8.61 15.02
CA ASN A 354 -31.20 7.84 15.75
C ASN A 354 -31.56 6.48 15.09
N GLY A 355 -30.61 5.87 14.38
CA GLY A 355 -30.79 4.60 13.67
C GLY A 355 -31.26 4.73 12.22
N GLU A 356 -31.71 5.91 11.80
CA GLU A 356 -32.08 6.18 10.41
C GLU A 356 -30.86 6.68 9.61
N LYS A 357 -30.76 6.26 8.35
CA LYS A 357 -29.62 6.64 7.51
C LYS A 357 -29.69 8.13 7.18
N SER A 358 -28.58 8.84 7.36
CA SER A 358 -28.46 10.27 7.05
C SER A 358 -27.28 10.52 6.10
N ASP A 359 -27.20 11.74 5.60
CA ASP A 359 -26.08 12.23 4.79
C ASP A 359 -25.05 12.98 5.64
N TYR A 360 -23.83 13.02 5.13
CA TYR A 360 -22.70 13.79 5.65
C TYR A 360 -21.81 14.16 4.46
N PHE A 361 -21.02 15.22 4.62
CA PHE A 361 -20.22 15.78 3.54
C PHE A 361 -18.79 16.02 3.98
N ARG A 362 -17.94 16.45 3.05
CA ARG A 362 -16.54 16.75 3.33
C ARG A 362 -16.39 18.20 3.75
N VAL A 363 -15.61 18.43 4.79
CA VAL A 363 -15.27 19.76 5.30
C VAL A 363 -13.78 19.85 5.58
N ASN A 364 -13.24 21.07 5.57
CA ASN A 364 -11.83 21.35 5.88
C ASN A 364 -10.87 20.41 5.12
N TYR A 365 -11.15 20.26 3.82
CA TYR A 365 -10.40 19.45 2.85
C TYR A 365 -10.41 17.92 3.05
N VAL A 366 -10.37 17.41 4.29
CA VAL A 366 -10.26 15.97 4.61
C VAL A 366 -11.24 15.47 5.66
N LEU A 367 -11.92 16.34 6.40
CA LEU A 367 -12.76 15.96 7.55
C LEU A 367 -14.22 15.71 7.14
N ARG A 368 -14.99 15.12 8.05
CA ARG A 368 -16.45 14.92 7.88
C ARG A 368 -17.20 16.09 8.50
N GLY A 369 -18.25 16.54 7.84
CA GLY A 369 -19.20 17.52 8.36
C GLY A 369 -20.63 17.04 8.24
N MET A 370 -21.48 17.51 9.14
CA MET A 370 -22.91 17.26 9.13
C MET A 370 -23.64 18.47 9.71
N LEU A 371 -24.73 18.89 9.07
CA LEU A 371 -25.69 19.81 9.67
C LEU A 371 -26.70 18.95 10.46
N ILE A 372 -26.58 18.95 11.78
CA ILE A 372 -27.40 18.10 12.65
C ILE A 372 -28.63 18.91 13.08
N PRO A 373 -29.85 18.37 12.94
CA PRO A 373 -31.05 19.07 13.35
C PRO A 373 -31.13 19.26 14.87
N ALA A 374 -31.88 20.28 15.30
CA ALA A 374 -32.18 20.52 16.71
C ALA A 374 -32.81 19.29 17.38
N GLY A 375 -32.37 18.99 18.60
CA GLY A 375 -32.88 17.90 19.41
C GLY A 375 -31.78 17.12 20.12
N LYS A 376 -32.17 15.98 20.69
CA LYS A 376 -31.24 14.98 21.23
C LYS A 376 -31.07 13.87 20.21
N HIS A 377 -29.85 13.68 19.74
CA HIS A 377 -29.56 12.71 18.70
C HIS A 377 -28.38 11.83 19.07
N LYS A 378 -28.51 10.56 18.69
CA LYS A 378 -27.40 9.62 18.65
C LYS A 378 -26.92 9.50 17.21
N ILE A 379 -25.64 9.79 16.98
CA ILE A 379 -25.02 9.76 15.66
C ILE A 379 -24.07 8.57 15.60
N GLU A 380 -24.25 7.71 14.59
CA GLU A 380 -23.41 6.53 14.41
C GLU A 380 -22.74 6.53 13.03
N PHE A 381 -21.42 6.59 13.00
CA PHE A 381 -20.65 6.33 11.78
C PHE A 381 -20.27 4.85 11.73
N LYS A 382 -20.62 4.14 10.65
CA LYS A 382 -20.31 2.72 10.46
C LYS A 382 -19.58 2.50 9.13
N PHE A 383 -18.50 1.74 9.16
CA PHE A 383 -17.74 1.37 7.96
C PHE A 383 -18.25 0.03 7.39
N GLU A 384 -19.07 0.11 6.35
CA GLU A 384 -19.79 -1.01 5.73
C GLU A 384 -19.57 -1.06 4.20
N PRO A 385 -18.32 -1.27 3.73
CA PRO A 385 -17.99 -1.26 2.30
C PRO A 385 -18.59 -2.46 1.57
N GLN A 386 -19.58 -2.19 0.71
CA GLN A 386 -20.27 -3.23 -0.09
C GLN A 386 -19.31 -4.02 -1.00
N LYS A 387 -18.25 -3.37 -1.49
CA LYS A 387 -17.20 -4.03 -2.32
C LYS A 387 -16.49 -5.16 -1.57
N ILE A 388 -16.19 -4.98 -0.28
CA ILE A 388 -15.54 -6.04 0.52
C ILE A 388 -16.50 -7.21 0.72
N LYS A 389 -17.78 -6.93 1.01
CA LYS A 389 -18.81 -7.95 1.20
C LYS A 389 -18.98 -8.81 -0.06
N ASN A 390 -19.06 -8.18 -1.23
CA ASN A 390 -19.19 -8.89 -2.50
C ASN A 390 -17.89 -9.59 -2.91
N GLY A 391 -16.74 -8.93 -2.75
CA GLY A 391 -15.43 -9.51 -3.07
C GLY A 391 -15.13 -10.78 -2.26
N ARG A 392 -15.50 -10.80 -0.97
CA ARG A 392 -15.39 -12.01 -0.14
C ARG A 392 -16.20 -13.17 -0.70
N LYS A 393 -17.46 -12.95 -1.09
CA LYS A 393 -18.31 -13.99 -1.68
C LYS A 393 -17.71 -14.56 -2.96
N VAL A 394 -17.24 -13.69 -3.86
CA VAL A 394 -16.61 -14.11 -5.12
C VAL A 394 -15.31 -14.89 -4.85
N SER A 395 -14.46 -14.39 -3.95
CA SER A 395 -13.22 -15.07 -3.57
C SER A 395 -13.49 -16.48 -3.03
N TYR A 396 -14.48 -16.64 -2.13
CA TYR A 396 -14.84 -17.95 -1.62
C TYR A 396 -15.37 -18.88 -2.72
N ALA A 397 -16.20 -18.38 -3.62
CA ALA A 397 -16.69 -19.18 -4.74
C ALA A 397 -15.56 -19.63 -5.67
N SER A 398 -14.66 -18.73 -6.06
CA SER A 398 -13.52 -19.03 -6.94
C SER A 398 -12.52 -19.99 -6.29
N SER A 399 -12.16 -19.78 -5.02
CA SER A 399 -11.27 -20.68 -4.28
C SER A 399 -11.89 -22.07 -4.13
N SER A 400 -13.19 -22.16 -3.84
CA SER A 400 -13.90 -23.43 -3.74
C SER A 400 -13.94 -24.16 -5.08
N PHE A 401 -14.22 -23.43 -6.17
CA PHE A 401 -14.22 -23.98 -7.52
C PHE A 401 -12.83 -24.51 -7.93
N LEU A 402 -11.76 -23.77 -7.64
CA LEU A 402 -10.39 -24.21 -7.91
C LEU A 402 -10.03 -25.48 -7.13
N PHE A 403 -10.47 -25.58 -5.87
CA PHE A 403 -10.28 -26.78 -5.06
C PHE A 403 -11.04 -27.98 -5.63
N LEU A 404 -12.28 -27.78 -6.09
CA LEU A 404 -13.06 -28.82 -6.77
C LEU A 404 -12.42 -29.28 -8.08
N LEU A 405 -11.85 -28.37 -8.87
CA LEU A 405 -11.10 -28.72 -10.07
C LEU A 405 -9.86 -29.57 -9.75
N LEU A 406 -9.10 -29.18 -8.73
CA LEU A 406 -7.94 -29.96 -8.27
C LEU A 406 -8.34 -31.38 -7.83
N ILE A 407 -9.40 -31.51 -7.03
CA ILE A 407 -9.94 -32.81 -6.64
C ILE A 407 -10.37 -33.61 -7.88
N GLY A 408 -11.06 -32.97 -8.83
CA GLY A 408 -11.51 -33.62 -10.07
C GLY A 408 -10.37 -34.14 -10.92
N VAL A 409 -9.27 -33.37 -11.05
CA VAL A 409 -8.06 -33.80 -11.76
C VAL A 409 -7.39 -34.96 -11.05
N LEU A 410 -7.21 -34.88 -9.72
CA LEU A 410 -6.64 -35.96 -8.93
C LEU A 410 -7.47 -37.24 -9.06
N PHE A 411 -8.79 -37.15 -8.95
CA PHE A 411 -9.70 -38.28 -9.09
C PHE A 411 -9.59 -38.94 -10.45
N LYS A 412 -9.57 -38.16 -11.54
CA LYS A 412 -9.39 -38.67 -12.90
C LYS A 412 -8.03 -39.36 -13.08
N GLU A 413 -6.97 -38.81 -12.50
CA GLU A 413 -5.64 -39.40 -12.57
C GLU A 413 -5.55 -40.73 -11.79
N PHE A 414 -6.21 -40.83 -10.64
CA PHE A 414 -6.34 -42.10 -9.91
C PHE A 414 -7.17 -43.13 -10.68
N GLN A 415 -8.22 -42.72 -11.37
CA GLN A 415 -9.00 -43.62 -12.23
C GLN A 415 -8.21 -44.12 -13.44
N ASN A 416 -7.35 -43.29 -14.04
CA ASN A 416 -6.53 -43.69 -15.19
C ASN A 416 -5.34 -44.60 -14.83
N LYS A 417 -4.97 -44.69 -13.54
CA LYS A 417 -3.90 -45.56 -13.05
C LYS A 417 -4.38 -46.95 -12.63
N ASN A 418 -5.69 -47.12 -12.41
CA ASN A 418 -6.35 -48.41 -12.23
C ASN A 418 -6.92 -48.88 -13.57
#